data_AF-A0A9Q4GX16-F1
#
_entry.id   AF-A0A9Q4GX16-F1
#
_cell.length_a   1.000
_cell.length_b   1.000
_cell.length_c   1.000
_cell.angle_alpha   90.00
_cell.angle_beta   90.00
_cell.angle_gamma   90.00
#
_symmetry.space_group_name_H-M   'P 1'
#
loop_
_entity.id
_entity.type
_entity.pdbx_description
1 polymer ?
#
loop_
_entity_poly.entity_id
_entity_poly.type
_entity_poly.pdbx_seq_one_letter_code
_entity_poly.pdbx_strand_id
1 'polypeptide(L)'
;MTTTVLHWYRMVGQEHQDTTDQRPACEIITYVEATTPKQALREYGGLHRVVSIEGKLLVIDYPTSPAKLELLPKQWHPPTLLPFHRSLDENTLERYLPATRYLCTCGKMHISIHPYASVWCSCGNKAFPVVPKSQEWTASDFITH
;
A
#
# COMPACT_ATOMS: atom_id res chain seq x y z
N MET A 1 -9.07 23.69 -0.45
CA MET A 1 -8.17 22.55 -0.72
C MET A 1 -8.92 21.29 -0.37
N THR A 2 -9.13 20.37 -1.31
CA THR A 2 -9.71 19.07 -0.99
C THR A 2 -8.65 18.26 -0.24
N THR A 3 -8.83 18.07 1.06
CA THR A 3 -7.99 17.18 1.86
C THR A 3 -8.15 15.77 1.30
N THR A 4 -7.08 15.23 0.72
CA THR A 4 -7.06 13.86 0.23
C THR A 4 -7.08 12.94 1.44
N VAL A 5 -8.24 12.36 1.75
CA VAL A 5 -8.39 11.40 2.84
C VAL A 5 -7.85 10.05 2.37
N LEU A 6 -6.94 9.47 3.14
CA LEU A 6 -6.42 8.12 2.93
C LEU A 6 -7.19 7.12 3.78
N HIS A 7 -7.35 5.93 3.21
CA HIS A 7 -7.99 4.80 3.84
C HIS A 7 -7.11 3.57 3.67
N TRP A 8 -7.16 2.66 4.64
CA TRP A 8 -6.56 1.34 4.52
C TRP A 8 -7.59 0.35 3.99
N TYR A 9 -7.20 -0.35 2.92
CA TYR A 9 -7.98 -1.43 2.33
C TYR A 9 -7.25 -2.74 2.51
N ARG A 10 -7.97 -3.79 2.90
CA ARG A 10 -7.48 -5.16 2.89
C ARG A 10 -7.92 -5.84 1.60
N MET A 11 -6.98 -6.50 0.93
CA MET A 11 -7.23 -7.39 -0.20
C MET A 11 -6.44 -8.68 -0.02
N VAL A 12 -7.00 -9.77 -0.52
CA VAL A 12 -6.41 -11.10 -0.39
C VAL A 12 -6.08 -11.60 -1.79
N GLY A 13 -4.79 -11.81 -2.04
CA GLY A 13 -4.29 -12.44 -3.25
C GLY A 13 -3.99 -13.92 -3.02
N GLN A 14 -4.13 -14.71 -4.07
CA GLN A 14 -3.84 -16.15 -4.03
C GLN A 14 -2.68 -16.45 -4.98
N GLU A 15 -1.78 -17.34 -4.59
CA GLU A 15 -0.71 -17.79 -5.46
C GLU A 15 -1.31 -18.46 -6.70
N HIS A 16 -0.91 -17.95 -7.87
CA HIS A 16 -1.23 -18.53 -9.15
C HIS A 16 -0.35 -19.76 -9.34
N GLN A 17 -0.90 -20.93 -9.05
CA GLN A 17 -0.22 -22.21 -9.23
C GLN A 17 -0.47 -22.73 -10.64
N ASP A 18 0.60 -23.08 -11.35
CA ASP A 18 0.48 -23.92 -12.53
C ASP A 18 -0.01 -25.31 -12.09
N THR A 19 -0.88 -25.93 -12.89
CA THR A 19 -1.59 -27.19 -12.59
C THR A 19 -0.70 -28.41 -12.25
N THR A 20 0.61 -28.28 -12.37
CA THR A 20 1.59 -29.34 -12.09
C THR A 20 2.20 -29.27 -10.69
N ASP A 21 2.02 -28.18 -9.95
CA ASP A 21 2.66 -27.98 -8.64
C ASP A 21 1.71 -28.47 -7.52
N GLN A 22 2.08 -29.55 -6.83
CA GLN A 22 1.21 -30.20 -5.81
C GLN A 22 1.29 -29.55 -4.42
N ARG A 23 2.01 -28.43 -4.28
CA ARG A 23 2.14 -27.74 -2.99
C ARG A 23 0.89 -26.93 -2.66
N PRO A 24 0.56 -26.70 -1.38
CA PRO A 24 -0.50 -25.77 -1.02
C PRO A 24 -0.22 -24.36 -1.58
N ALA A 25 -1.26 -23.69 -2.06
CA ALA A 25 -1.17 -22.32 -2.56
C ALA A 25 -0.91 -21.34 -1.42
N CYS A 26 0.03 -20.42 -1.62
CA CYS A 26 0.26 -19.34 -0.67
C CYS A 26 -0.81 -18.24 -0.80
N GLU A 27 -1.39 -17.83 0.32
CA GLU A 27 -2.24 -16.65 0.39
C GLU A 27 -1.40 -15.43 0.80
N ILE A 28 -1.65 -14.28 0.16
CA ILE A 28 -1.08 -12.99 0.60
C ILE A 28 -2.20 -12.03 0.97
N ILE A 29 -2.31 -11.72 2.26
CA ILE A 29 -3.14 -10.64 2.78
C ILE A 29 -2.37 -9.32 2.61
N THR A 30 -2.84 -8.46 1.72
CA THR A 30 -2.22 -7.15 1.48
C THR A 30 -3.10 -6.03 1.99
N TYR A 31 -2.53 -5.19 2.84
CA TYR A 31 -3.10 -3.94 3.33
C TYR A 31 -2.52 -2.78 2.52
N VAL A 32 -3.37 -2.01 1.85
CA VAL A 32 -2.98 -0.90 0.98
C VAL A 32 -3.57 0.41 1.49
N GLU A 33 -2.74 1.43 1.60
CA GLU A 33 -3.22 2.79 1.85
C GLU A 33 -3.53 3.49 0.52
N ALA A 34 -4.79 3.88 0.33
CA ALA A 34 -5.25 4.50 -0.91
C ALA A 34 -6.37 5.51 -0.66
N THR A 35 -6.63 6.38 -1.62
CA THR A 35 -7.78 7.30 -1.54
C THR A 35 -9.10 6.60 -1.82
N THR A 36 -9.08 5.61 -2.72
CA THR A 36 -10.25 4.85 -3.16
C THR A 36 -9.87 3.41 -3.45
N PRO A 37 -10.81 2.45 -3.37
CA PRO A 37 -10.53 1.05 -3.72
C PRO A 37 -10.14 0.89 -5.20
N LYS A 38 -10.72 1.71 -6.08
CA LYS A 38 -10.36 1.72 -7.51
C LYS A 38 -8.89 2.09 -7.73
N GLN A 39 -8.36 3.03 -6.93
CA GLN A 39 -6.96 3.42 -7.03
C GLN A 39 -6.03 2.30 -6.53
N ALA A 40 -6.38 1.63 -5.43
CA ALA A 40 -5.64 0.47 -4.93
C ALA A 40 -5.57 -0.65 -5.99
N LEU A 41 -6.70 -0.99 -6.59
CA LEU A 41 -6.80 -2.02 -7.63
C LEU A 41 -6.05 -1.68 -8.92
N ARG A 42 -6.01 -0.41 -9.29
CA ARG A 42 -5.24 0.02 -10.48
C ARG A 42 -3.76 -0.24 -10.31
N GLU A 43 -3.22 -0.06 -9.10
CA GLU A 43 -1.79 -0.21 -8.83
C GLU A 43 -1.40 -1.65 -8.45
N TYR A 44 -2.32 -2.39 -7.80
CA TYR A 44 -1.99 -3.67 -7.15
C TYR A 44 -2.99 -4.81 -7.42
N GLY A 45 -4.01 -4.60 -8.26
CA GLY A 45 -4.98 -5.64 -8.63
C GLY A 45 -4.50 -6.52 -9.78
N GLY A 46 -5.03 -7.74 -9.87
CA GLY A 46 -4.63 -8.72 -10.89
C GLY A 46 -3.30 -9.41 -10.58
N LEU A 47 -2.61 -9.88 -11.62
CA LEU A 47 -1.39 -10.67 -11.48
C LEU A 47 -0.18 -9.81 -11.11
N HIS A 48 0.42 -10.11 -9.95
CA HIS A 48 1.62 -9.45 -9.47
C HIS A 48 2.69 -10.46 -9.05
N ARG A 49 3.95 -10.11 -9.35
CA ARG A 49 5.11 -10.83 -8.83
C ARG A 49 5.48 -10.26 -7.46
N VAL A 50 5.55 -11.12 -6.45
CA VAL A 50 5.87 -10.76 -5.07
C VAL A 50 7.04 -11.62 -4.61
N VAL A 51 8.06 -11.01 -4.03
CA VAL A 51 9.15 -11.75 -3.41
C VAL A 51 8.72 -12.13 -2.00
N SER A 52 8.74 -13.42 -1.68
CA SER A 52 8.46 -13.94 -0.35
C SER A 52 9.60 -13.59 0.63
N ILE A 53 9.36 -13.83 1.92
CA ILE A 53 10.36 -13.58 2.97
C ILE A 53 11.59 -14.49 2.80
N GLU A 54 11.40 -15.67 2.20
CA GLU A 54 12.48 -16.60 1.83
C GLU A 54 13.22 -16.19 0.56
N GLY A 55 12.88 -15.06 -0.06
CA GLY A 55 13.46 -14.60 -1.31
C GLY A 55 12.90 -15.30 -2.56
N LYS A 56 11.86 -16.14 -2.43
CA LYS A 56 11.24 -16.82 -3.58
C LYS A 56 10.30 -15.89 -4.31
N LEU A 57 10.29 -15.94 -5.65
CA LEU A 57 9.36 -15.17 -6.45
C LEU A 57 8.02 -15.91 -6.56
N LEU A 58 6.96 -15.32 -6.04
CA LEU A 58 5.59 -15.80 -6.12
C LEU A 58 4.82 -14.98 -7.16
N VAL A 59 3.96 -15.64 -7.94
CA VAL A 59 2.98 -14.96 -8.80
C VAL A 59 1.65 -15.00 -8.07
N ILE A 60 1.09 -13.84 -7.77
CA ILE A 60 -0.13 -13.71 -6.96
C ILE A 60 -1.21 -13.08 -7.82
N ASP A 61 -2.38 -13.70 -7.86
CA ASP A 61 -3.58 -13.15 -8.47
C ASP A 61 -4.39 -12.38 -7.41
N TYR A 62 -4.34 -11.05 -7.49
CA TYR A 62 -5.12 -10.17 -6.63
C TYR A 62 -6.50 -9.89 -7.23
N PRO A 63 -7.49 -9.55 -6.39
CA PRO A 63 -8.80 -9.13 -6.87
C PRO A 63 -8.71 -7.99 -7.88
N THR A 64 -9.67 -7.93 -8.81
CA THR A 64 -9.79 -6.85 -9.80
C THR A 64 -11.07 -6.03 -9.65
N SER A 65 -11.92 -6.38 -8.67
CA SER A 65 -13.20 -5.73 -8.39
C SER A 65 -13.18 -5.00 -7.05
N PRO A 66 -13.62 -3.72 -6.96
CA PRO A 66 -13.68 -2.97 -5.70
C PRO A 66 -14.49 -3.65 -4.60
N ALA A 67 -15.49 -4.47 -4.95
CA ALA A 67 -16.33 -5.18 -3.99
C ALA A 67 -15.57 -6.28 -3.22
N LYS A 68 -14.38 -6.67 -3.69
CA LYS A 68 -13.50 -7.66 -3.03
C LYS A 68 -12.46 -7.01 -2.11
N LEU A 69 -12.48 -5.67 -1.97
CA LEU A 69 -11.63 -4.94 -1.03
C LEU A 69 -12.45 -4.63 0.22
N GLU A 70 -11.87 -4.92 1.37
CA GLU A 70 -12.43 -4.58 2.67
C GLU A 70 -11.86 -3.23 3.12
N LEU A 71 -12.74 -2.26 3.39
CA LEU A 71 -12.34 -1.00 4.01
C LEU A 71 -12.13 -1.23 5.50
N LEU A 72 -10.93 -0.93 5.99
CA LEU A 72 -10.61 -1.10 7.41
C LEU A 72 -11.20 0.04 8.26
N PRO A 73 -11.52 -0.22 9.54
CA PRO A 73 -11.99 0.81 10.47
C PRO A 73 -10.98 1.96 10.60
N LYS A 74 -11.48 3.17 10.90
CA LYS A 74 -10.63 4.37 11.03
C LYS A 74 -9.54 4.24 12.10
N GLN A 75 -9.82 3.49 13.17
CA GLN A 75 -8.88 3.23 14.26
C GLN A 75 -7.84 2.15 13.94
N TRP A 76 -8.00 1.43 12.83
CA TRP A 76 -7.03 0.44 12.41
C TRP A 76 -5.77 1.14 11.88
N HIS A 77 -4.59 0.64 12.28
CA HIS A 77 -3.31 1.15 11.81
C HIS A 77 -2.35 -0.01 11.51
N PRO A 78 -1.48 0.13 10.48
CA PRO A 78 -0.45 -0.87 10.24
C PRO A 78 0.60 -0.84 11.36
N PRO A 79 1.41 -1.91 11.50
CA PRO A 79 2.53 -1.94 12.44
C PRO A 79 3.64 -0.94 12.05
N THR A 80 3.72 -0.56 10.78
CA THR A 80 4.71 0.39 10.26
C THR A 80 4.15 1.15 9.06
N LEU A 81 4.64 2.38 8.84
CA LEU A 81 4.38 3.18 7.64
C LEU A 81 5.47 3.03 6.57
N LEU A 82 6.26 1.96 6.66
CA LEU A 82 7.16 1.49 5.61
C LEU A 82 6.59 0.23 4.95
N PRO A 83 6.91 -0.03 3.66
CA PRO A 83 6.60 -1.32 3.05
C PRO A 83 7.21 -2.46 3.88
N PHE A 84 6.39 -3.44 4.22
CA PHE A 84 6.77 -4.51 5.13
C PHE A 84 6.06 -5.82 4.77
N HIS A 85 6.76 -6.94 4.94
CA HIS A 85 6.23 -8.29 4.80
C HIS A 85 6.46 -9.09 6.08
N ARG A 86 5.49 -9.91 6.49
CA ARG A 86 5.66 -10.92 7.54
C ARG A 86 4.90 -12.19 7.22
N SER A 87 5.37 -13.33 7.73
CA SER A 87 4.66 -14.60 7.66
C SER A 87 3.74 -14.70 8.86
N LEU A 88 2.48 -15.05 8.62
CA LEU A 88 1.52 -15.40 9.67
C LEU A 88 1.61 -16.89 9.99
N ASP A 89 1.72 -17.71 8.95
CA ASP A 89 1.92 -19.15 9.01
C ASP A 89 2.67 -19.62 7.75
N GLU A 90 2.81 -20.94 7.59
CA GLU A 90 3.54 -21.56 6.48
C GLU A 90 3.01 -21.19 5.08
N ASN A 91 1.72 -20.87 4.97
CA ASN A 91 1.06 -20.61 3.69
C ASN A 91 0.50 -19.19 3.58
N THR A 92 0.59 -18.37 4.63
CA THR A 92 -0.01 -17.04 4.64
C THR A 92 1.01 -15.94 4.92
N LEU A 93 1.10 -14.98 4.01
CA LEU A 93 1.92 -13.78 4.15
C LEU A 93 1.04 -12.55 4.35
N GLU A 94 1.51 -11.63 5.18
CA GLU A 94 0.98 -10.28 5.27
C GLU A 94 1.93 -9.28 4.61
N ARG A 95 1.34 -8.35 3.88
CA ARG A 95 2.03 -7.28 3.19
C ARG A 95 1.37 -5.94 3.48
N TYR A 96 2.17 -4.93 3.80
CA TYR A 96 1.71 -3.57 4.05
C TYR A 96 2.28 -2.65 2.98
N LEU A 97 1.40 -1.86 2.34
CA LEU A 97 1.73 -0.92 1.26
C LEU A 97 1.18 0.47 1.59
N PRO A 98 1.89 1.23 2.42
CA PRO A 98 1.57 2.63 2.70
C PRO A 98 1.72 3.49 1.44
N ALA A 99 0.96 4.59 1.35
CA ALA A 99 1.15 5.57 0.30
C ALA A 99 2.44 6.36 0.56
N THR A 100 3.21 6.60 -0.49
CA THR A 100 4.44 7.38 -0.37
C THR A 100 4.10 8.85 -0.19
N ARG A 101 4.65 9.46 0.85
CA ARG A 101 4.49 10.89 1.17
C ARG A 101 5.73 11.63 0.69
N TYR A 102 5.54 12.82 0.13
CA TYR A 102 6.58 13.67 -0.42
C TYR A 102 6.49 15.05 0.20
N LEU A 103 7.63 15.61 0.60
CA LEU A 103 7.69 16.97 1.13
C LEU A 103 8.41 17.88 0.13
N CYS A 104 7.76 18.98 -0.22
CA CYS A 104 8.36 20.04 -1.01
C CYS A 104 9.11 21.03 -0.10
N THR A 105 10.13 21.71 -0.63
CA THR A 105 10.83 22.80 0.06
C THR A 105 9.92 23.96 0.47
N CYS A 106 8.78 24.15 -0.22
CA CYS A 106 7.76 25.14 0.16
C CYS A 106 6.86 24.68 1.32
N GLY A 107 7.13 23.52 1.94
CA GLY A 107 6.36 22.95 3.05
C GLY A 107 5.13 22.14 2.63
N LYS A 108 4.72 22.18 1.35
CA LYS A 108 3.58 21.39 0.87
C LYS A 108 3.89 19.89 0.84
N MET A 109 2.98 19.11 1.41
CA MET A 109 3.00 17.65 1.35
C MET A 109 2.22 17.14 0.12
N HIS A 110 2.75 16.12 -0.52
CA HIS A 110 2.11 15.40 -1.62
C HIS A 110 2.08 13.90 -1.29
N ILE A 111 1.10 13.19 -1.84
CA ILE A 111 0.92 11.76 -1.60
C ILE A 111 0.76 11.06 -2.94
N SER A 112 1.45 9.93 -3.11
CA SER A 112 1.30 9.04 -4.26
C SER A 112 1.31 7.59 -3.78
N ILE A 113 0.40 6.78 -4.30
CA ILE A 113 0.40 5.34 -4.05
C ILE A 113 1.62 4.70 -4.73
N HIS A 114 1.99 5.20 -5.91
CA HIS A 114 3.18 4.75 -6.60
C HIS A 114 4.44 5.45 -6.05
N PRO A 115 5.52 4.71 -5.71
CA PRO A 115 6.72 5.25 -5.09
C PRO A 115 7.67 5.88 -6.13
N TYR A 116 7.28 7.02 -6.68
CA TYR A 116 8.18 7.84 -7.52
C TYR A 116 9.40 8.35 -6.76
N ALA A 117 10.50 8.61 -7.47
CA ALA A 117 11.68 9.28 -6.89
C ALA A 117 11.42 10.73 -6.47
N SER A 118 10.49 11.41 -7.16
CA SER A 118 10.01 12.76 -6.81
C SER A 118 8.67 13.06 -7.47
N VAL A 119 7.94 14.06 -6.97
CA VAL A 119 6.70 14.57 -7.57
C VAL A 119 6.77 16.09 -7.77
N TRP A 120 6.01 16.64 -8.71
CA TRP A 120 5.95 18.08 -8.95
C TRP A 120 5.02 18.77 -7.96
N CYS A 121 5.53 19.83 -7.32
CA CYS A 121 4.71 20.72 -6.51
C CYS A 121 4.20 21.92 -7.33
N SER A 122 3.01 22.39 -6.99
CA SER A 122 2.42 23.63 -7.53
C SER A 122 3.29 24.89 -7.42
N CYS A 123 4.30 24.91 -6.54
CA CYS A 123 5.24 26.03 -6.44
C CYS A 123 6.36 26.02 -7.51
N GLY A 124 6.37 25.02 -8.40
CA GLY A 124 7.38 24.85 -9.43
C GLY A 124 8.62 24.04 -9.00
N ASN A 125 8.70 23.62 -7.74
CA ASN A 125 9.78 22.78 -7.22
C ASN A 125 9.40 21.29 -7.15
N LYS A 126 10.41 20.42 -7.09
CA LYS A 126 10.22 19.00 -6.79
C LYS A 126 9.97 18.77 -5.29
N ALA A 127 9.13 17.79 -4.99
CA ALA A 127 8.94 17.22 -3.67
C ALA A 127 9.56 15.81 -3.64
N PHE A 128 10.22 15.47 -2.55
CA PHE A 128 10.98 14.22 -2.41
C PHE A 128 10.35 13.32 -1.34
N PRO A 129 10.47 11.98 -1.48
CA PRO A 129 9.86 11.04 -0.56
C PRO A 129 10.44 11.25 0.84
N VAL A 130 9.56 11.21 1.84
CA VAL A 130 9.93 11.34 3.25
C VAL A 130 9.53 10.09 4.01
N VAL A 131 10.41 9.65 4.90
CA VAL A 131 10.11 8.59 5.86
C VAL A 131 9.16 9.17 6.91
N PRO A 132 7.94 8.62 7.08
CA PRO A 132 7.01 9.10 8.09
C PRO A 132 7.62 8.95 9.49
N LYS A 133 7.60 10.03 10.29
CA LYS A 133 8.22 10.04 11.62
C LYS A 133 7.31 9.51 12.74
N SER A 134 5.99 9.48 12.54
CA SER A 134 5.01 8.92 13.47
C SER A 134 3.75 8.41 12.76
N GLN A 135 2.96 7.58 13.44
CA GLN A 135 1.64 7.15 12.96
C GLN A 135 0.66 8.33 12.74
N GLU A 136 0.87 9.45 13.43
CA GLU A 136 0.02 10.66 13.41
C GLU A 136 0.16 11.52 12.15
N TRP A 137 1.09 11.17 11.24
CA TRP A 137 1.20 11.79 9.91
C TRP A 137 -0.03 11.50 9.02
N THR A 138 -1.00 10.76 9.54
CA THR A 138 -2.38 10.69 9.08
C THR A 138 -3.13 11.97 9.44
N ALA A 139 -2.91 13.03 8.65
CA ALA A 139 -3.77 14.22 8.63
C ALA A 139 -3.80 15.13 9.89
N SER A 140 -3.05 14.86 10.96
CA SER A 140 -3.08 15.70 12.19
C SER A 140 -2.21 16.95 12.14
N ASP A 141 -1.20 17.01 11.26
CA ASP A 141 -0.41 18.23 11.01
C ASP A 141 -1.19 19.27 10.15
N PHE A 142 -2.48 19.02 9.87
CA PHE A 142 -3.33 19.89 9.06
C PHE A 142 -4.19 20.86 9.90
N ILE A 143 -3.92 20.98 11.20
CA ILE A 143 -4.49 22.02 12.06
C ILE A 143 -3.36 22.92 12.55
N THR A 144 -3.00 23.90 11.72
CA THR A 144 -2.49 25.17 12.23
C THR A 144 -3.35 26.26 11.62
N HIS A 145 -4.41 26.61 12.34
CA HIS A 145 -4.84 27.97 12.65
C HIS A 145 -5.80 27.92 13.84
#